data_AF-A0A291IC97-F1
#
_entry.id   AF-A0A291IC97-F1
#
_cell.length_a   1.000
_cell.length_b   1.000
_cell.length_c   1.000
_cell.angle_alpha   90.00
_cell.angle_beta   90.00
_cell.angle_gamma   90.00
#
_symmetry.space_group_name_H-M   'P 1'
#
loop_
_entity.id
_entity.type
_entity.pdbx_description
1 polymer ?
#
loop_
_entity_poly.entity_id
_entity_poly.type
_entity_poly.pdbx_seq_one_letter_code
_entity_poly.pdbx_strand_id
1 'polypeptide(L)' 'MNKEFLQSKGRIDKKRVVRKKNVNHIKLLVIKYNLFRFFISAESIVLNKKILGELIFTEIGGIFSLMQWNFRFYSMM' A
#
# COMPACT_ATOMS: atom_id res chain seq x y z
N MET A 1 29.02 -20.38 9.92
CA MET A 1 27.62 -20.49 10.37
C MET A 1 26.99 -19.16 10.78
N ASN A 2 27.60 -18.34 11.65
CA ASN A 2 26.99 -17.07 12.13
C ASN A 2 26.70 -16.05 11.02
N LYS A 3 27.56 -15.94 9.99
CA LYS A 3 27.34 -15.02 8.85
C LYS A 3 26.08 -15.35 8.03
N GLU A 4 25.77 -16.63 7.81
CA GLU A 4 24.60 -17.05 7.01
C GLU A 4 23.29 -16.82 7.77
N PHE A 5 23.30 -17.08 9.08
CA PHE A 5 22.18 -16.76 9.97
C PHE A 5 21.91 -15.25 10.05
N LEU A 6 22.96 -14.44 10.16
CA LEU A 6 22.83 -12.97 10.13
C LEU A 6 22.35 -12.45 8.77
N GLN A 7 22.82 -13.03 7.66
CA GLN A 7 22.36 -12.67 6.32
C GLN A 7 20.89 -13.02 6.09
N SER A 8 20.44 -14.19 6.50
CA SER A 8 19.04 -14.61 6.37
C SER A 8 18.11 -13.73 7.20
N LYS A 9 18.48 -13.44 8.45
CA LYS A 9 17.76 -12.46 9.30
C LYS A 9 17.71 -11.07 8.65
N GLY A 10 18.84 -10.57 8.15
CA GLY A 10 18.92 -9.29 7.44
C GLY A 10 18.03 -9.21 6.20
N ARG A 11 17.90 -10.30 5.43
CA ARG A 11 16.98 -10.37 4.27
C ARG A 11 15.50 -10.25 4.71
N ILE A 12 15.12 -10.88 5.82
CA ILE A 12 13.77 -10.81 6.37
C ILE A 12 13.47 -9.39 6.85
N ASP A 13 14.39 -8.80 7.60
CA ASP A 13 14.23 -7.44 8.13
C ASP A 13 14.17 -6.40 7.01
N LYS A 14 15.01 -6.53 5.97
CA LYS A 14 14.95 -5.69 4.77
C LYS A 14 13.56 -5.75 4.12
N LYS A 15 12.97 -6.93 3.97
CA LYS A 15 11.61 -7.09 3.43
C LYS A 15 10.56 -6.41 4.32
N ARG A 16 10.67 -6.52 5.65
CA ARG A 16 9.76 -5.87 6.60
C ARG A 16 9.86 -4.33 6.52
N VAL A 17 11.07 -3.79 6.46
CA VAL A 17 11.31 -2.34 6.35
C VAL A 17 10.71 -1.78 5.06
N VAL A 18 10.95 -2.41 3.92
CA VAL A 18 10.37 -1.99 2.63
C VAL A 18 8.85 -2.01 2.69
N ARG A 19 8.26 -3.07 3.25
CA ARG A 19 6.79 -3.17 3.40
C ARG A 19 6.25 -2.06 4.30
N LYS A 20 6.92 -1.74 5.41
CA LYS A 20 6.51 -0.67 6.33
C LYS A 20 6.61 0.71 5.65
N LYS A 21 7.69 0.96 4.90
CA LYS A 21 7.88 2.19 4.13
C LYS A 21 6.74 2.41 3.12
N ASN A 22 6.40 1.39 2.34
CA ASN A 22 5.32 1.48 1.36
C ASN A 22 3.96 1.76 2.03
N VAL A 23 3.66 1.08 3.14
CA VAL A 23 2.42 1.34 3.90
C VAL A 23 2.37 2.77 4.44
N ASN A 24 3.50 3.28 4.95
CA ASN A 24 3.56 4.66 5.45
C ASN A 24 3.35 5.69 4.33
N HIS A 25 3.90 5.45 3.14
CA HIS A 25 3.64 6.31 1.99
C HIS A 25 2.17 6.32 1.57
N ILE A 26 1.51 5.16 1.55
CA ILE A 26 0.08 5.08 1.28
C ILE A 26 -0.71 5.84 2.36
N LYS A 27 -0.36 5.69 3.65
CA LYS A 27 -1.02 6.37 4.76
C LYS A 27 -0.89 7.90 4.71
N LEU A 28 0.22 8.42 4.21
CA LEU A 28 0.41 9.87 4.06
C LEU A 28 -0.56 10.46 3.04
N LEU A 29 -0.84 9.73 1.96
CA LEU A 29 -1.73 10.18 0.89
C LEU A 29 -3.20 9.83 1.13
N VAL A 30 -3.48 8.75 1.86
CA VAL A 30 -4.83 8.28 2.17
C VAL A 30 -5.14 8.57 3.64
N ILE A 31 -5.92 9.61 3.92
CA ILE A 31 -6.39 10.00 5.27
C ILE A 31 -7.02 8.80 6.00
N LYS A 32 -7.75 7.94 5.27
CA LYS A 32 -8.42 6.75 5.79
C LYS A 32 -7.88 5.46 5.14
N TYR A 33 -6.60 5.16 5.36
CA TYR A 33 -5.92 3.97 4.81
C TYR A 33 -6.70 2.65 4.95
N ASN A 34 -7.37 2.43 6.09
CA ASN A 34 -8.14 1.20 6.31
C ASN A 34 -9.35 1.10 5.37
N LEU A 35 -10.05 2.20 5.11
CA LEU A 35 -11.20 2.25 4.21
C LEU A 35 -10.76 2.10 2.75
N PHE A 36 -9.64 2.73 2.37
CA PHE A 36 -9.06 2.54 1.04
C PHE A 36 -8.60 1.10 0.81
N ARG A 37 -7.96 0.49 1.81
CA ARG A 37 -7.57 -0.92 1.74
C ARG A 37 -8.79 -1.84 1.63
N PHE A 38 -9.85 -1.54 2.38
CA PHE A 38 -11.10 -2.30 2.31
C PHE A 38 -11.71 -2.21 0.92
N PHE A 39 -11.86 -1.00 0.38
CA PHE A 39 -12.37 -0.76 -0.97
C PHE A 39 -11.58 -1.47 -2.06
N ILE A 40 -10.25 -1.36 -2.07
CA ILE A 40 -9.39 -2.08 -3.03
C ILE A 40 -9.66 -3.59 -2.94
N SER A 41 -9.85 -4.12 -1.73
CA SER A 41 -10.16 -5.54 -1.54
C SER A 41 -11.59 -5.91 -1.95
N ALA A 42 -12.56 -5.02 -1.73
CA ALA A 42 -13.97 -5.24 -2.04
C ALA A 42 -14.21 -5.20 -3.57
N GLU A 43 -13.58 -4.26 -4.26
CA GLU A 43 -13.60 -4.14 -5.72
C GLU A 43 -12.67 -5.14 -6.43
N SER A 44 -12.12 -6.12 -5.70
CA SER A 44 -11.21 -7.14 -6.22
C SER A 44 -10.00 -6.58 -6.98
N ILE A 45 -9.54 -5.39 -6.62
CA ILE A 45 -8.37 -4.74 -7.20
C ILE A 45 -7.12 -5.39 -6.60
N VAL A 46 -6.52 -6.33 -7.32
CA VAL A 46 -5.34 -7.07 -6.87
C VAL A 46 -4.06 -6.24 -7.08
N LEU A 47 -3.87 -5.20 -6.26
CA LEU A 47 -2.64 -4.42 -6.25
C LEU A 47 -1.70 -4.89 -5.13
N ASN A 48 -0.50 -5.35 -5.52
CA ASN A 48 0.58 -5.59 -4.56
C ASN A 48 0.94 -4.27 -3.88
N LYS A 49 1.13 -4.27 -2.55
CA LYS A 49 1.51 -3.08 -1.77
C LYS A 49 2.79 -2.41 -2.27
N LYS A 50 3.66 -3.16 -2.96
CA LYS A 50 4.82 -2.58 -3.65
C LYS A 50 4.37 -1.69 -4.81
N ILE A 51 3.60 -2.24 -5.73
CA ILE A 51 3.07 -1.56 -6.92
C ILE A 51 2.18 -0.39 -6.49
N LEU A 52 1.31 -0.60 -5.51
CA LEU A 52 0.45 0.45 -4.97
C LEU A 52 1.27 1.61 -4.38
N GLY A 53 2.35 1.32 -3.66
CA GLY A 53 3.25 2.36 -3.16
C GLY A 53 3.93 3.15 -4.28
N GLU A 54 4.27 2.49 -5.38
CA GLU A 54 4.90 3.10 -6.56
C GLU A 54 3.91 3.97 -7.35
N LEU A 55 2.70 3.45 -7.63
CA LEU A 55 1.60 4.15 -8.29
C LEU A 55 1.19 5.43 -7.57
N ILE A 56 1.29 5.45 -6.25
CA ILE A 56 1.02 6.64 -5.44
C ILE A 56 1.98 7.79 -5.73
N PHE A 57 3.22 7.49 -6.08
CA PHE A 57 4.20 8.50 -6.45
C PHE A 57 4.21 8.81 -7.95
N THR A 58 4.05 7.80 -8.79
CA THR A 58 4.16 7.96 -10.25
C THR A 58 2.85 8.40 -10.91
N GLU A 59 1.70 8.00 -10.35
CA GLU A 59 0.37 8.18 -10.94
C GLU A 59 -0.62 8.75 -9.92
N ILE A 60 -0.24 9.86 -9.29
CA ILE A 60 -1.04 10.49 -8.23
C ILE A 60 -2.49 10.81 -8.66
N GLY A 61 -2.70 11.18 -9.93
CA GLY A 61 -4.04 11.44 -10.49
C GLY A 61 -4.92 10.18 -10.61
N GLY A 62 -4.33 9.03 -10.94
CA GLY A 62 -5.03 7.76 -10.98
C GLY A 62 -5.47 7.31 -9.58
N ILE A 63 -4.59 7.48 -8.59
CA ILE A 63 -4.90 7.22 -7.19
C ILE A 63 -5.98 8.18 -6.66
N PHE A 64 -5.91 9.46 -7.01
CA PHE A 64 -6.93 10.43 -6.62
C PHE A 64 -8.30 10.08 -7.20
N SER A 65 -8.35 9.65 -8.47
CA SER A 65 -9.58 9.16 -9.11
C SER A 65 -10.15 7.92 -8.41
N LEU A 66 -9.28 6.98 -8.02
CA LEU A 66 -9.63 5.81 -7.20
C LEU A 66 -10.18 6.19 -5.82
N MET A 67 -9.58 7.18 -5.15
CA MET A 67 -10.08 7.71 -3.88
C MET A 67 -11.44 8.40 -4.04
N GLN A 68 -11.63 9.16 -5.12
CA GLN A 68 -12.90 9.83 -5.40
C GLN A 68 -14.01 8.81 -5.70
N TRP A 69 -13.68 7.74 -6.44
CA TRP A 69 -14.59 6.63 -6.67
C TRP A 69 -14.99 5.94 -5.36
N ASN A 70 -14.02 5.62 -4.49
CA ASN A 70 -14.27 5.10 -3.15
C ASN A 70 -15.21 6.02 -2.34
N PHE A 71 -14.91 7.32 -2.29
CA PHE A 71 -15.72 8.29 -1.56
C PHE A 71 -17.15 8.32 -2.08
N ARG A 72 -17.34 8.40 -3.40
CA ARG A 72 -18.67 8.38 -4.03
C ARG A 72 -19.44 7.09 -3.76
N PHE A 73 -18.75 5.94 -3.82
CA PHE A 73 -19.37 4.64 -3.60
C PHE A 73 -19.96 4.53 -2.19
N TYR A 74 -19.20 4.92 -1.16
CA TYR A 74 -19.66 4.85 0.23
C TYR A 74 -20.43 6.09 0.73
N SER A 75 -20.40 7.21 0.01
CA SER A 75 -21.25 8.36 0.35
C SER A 75 -22.68 8.22 -0.17
N MET A 76 -22.89 7.30 -1.11
CA MET A 76 -24.18 7.07 -1.78
C MET A 76 -24.92 5.81 -1.27
N MET A 77 -24.26 5.01 -0.42
CA MET A 77 -24.88 4.00 0.47
C MET A 77 -25.29 4.65 1.79
#